data_AF-A0A679JQY2-F1
#
_entry.id   AF-A0A679JQY2-F1
#
_cell.length_a   1.000
_cell.length_b   1.000
_cell.length_c   1.000
_cell.angle_alpha   90.00
_cell.angle_beta   90.00
_cell.angle_gamma   90.00
#
_symmetry.space_group_name_H-M   'P 1'
#
loop_
_entity.id
_entity.type
_entity.pdbx_description
1 polymer ?
#
loop_
_entity_poly.entity_id
_entity_poly.type
_entity_poly.pdbx_seq_one_letter_code
_entity_poly.pdbx_strand_id
1 'polypeptide(L)'
;MSFGGGGSDPIDNYKPGKGKSRVVKTPAFNMKYAVSSGAEPAWPTTVGATITDANGITWQAIRARRIKSTVTGVFGRANFSAESLSVYPDDYFQYGIVTWLTGENAGLKVEAHAFRKLPSPNIELFEAMPFVITEGDTFEIVQGCPKTRTACRSTFNNNHNHRGFPDMPTEDKALATPNFSQQGTPKKQDSGGS
;
A
#
# COMPACT_ATOMS: atom_id res chain seq x y z
N MET A 1 -60.81 33.09 -43.47
CA MET A 1 -60.75 31.62 -43.66
C MET A 1 -59.38 31.29 -44.23
N SER A 2 -58.56 30.59 -43.43
CA SER A 2 -57.46 29.63 -43.72
C SER A 2 -56.67 29.67 -45.04
N PHE A 3 -55.39 29.24 -45.12
CA PHE A 3 -54.34 28.71 -44.23
C PHE A 3 -53.01 28.91 -45.02
N GLY A 4 -51.92 29.41 -44.41
CA GLY A 4 -50.69 28.64 -44.07
C GLY A 4 -49.59 28.80 -45.14
N GLY A 5 -48.37 29.29 -44.92
CA GLY A 5 -47.47 29.28 -43.74
C GLY A 5 -46.34 28.26 -44.01
N GLY A 6 -45.04 28.47 -43.81
CA GLY A 6 -44.20 29.58 -43.33
C GLY A 6 -42.81 29.39 -43.99
N GLY A 7 -41.91 30.36 -44.05
CA GLY A 7 -41.40 31.18 -42.95
C GLY A 7 -39.89 30.97 -42.96
N SER A 8 -39.18 31.92 -43.57
CA SER A 8 -37.73 31.96 -43.76
C SER A 8 -36.95 31.59 -42.50
N ASP A 9 -36.01 30.64 -42.63
CA ASP A 9 -35.01 30.31 -41.61
C ASP A 9 -34.30 31.58 -41.11
N PRO A 10 -34.52 32.01 -39.85
CA PRO A 10 -33.73 33.06 -39.25
C PRO A 10 -32.53 32.39 -38.59
N ILE A 11 -31.41 32.44 -39.31
CA ILE A 11 -30.06 32.31 -38.78
C ILE A 11 -29.83 33.48 -37.81
N ASP A 12 -30.42 33.41 -36.61
CA ASP A 12 -30.02 34.18 -35.42
C ASP A 12 -30.94 33.83 -34.25
N ASN A 13 -30.61 32.76 -33.52
CA ASN A 13 -31.15 32.51 -32.17
C ASN A 13 -30.23 31.58 -31.35
N TYR A 14 -28.91 31.71 -31.48
CA TYR A 14 -28.01 31.16 -30.46
C TYR A 14 -28.03 32.06 -29.22
N LYS A 15 -28.97 31.81 -28.31
CA LYS A 15 -28.79 32.20 -26.91
C LYS A 15 -27.54 31.49 -26.40
N PRO A 16 -26.51 32.17 -25.85
CA PRO A 16 -25.42 31.49 -25.19
C PRO A 16 -25.98 30.78 -23.95
N GLY A 17 -26.38 29.53 -24.13
CA GLY A 17 -26.71 28.63 -23.06
C GLY A 17 -25.47 28.52 -22.20
N LYS A 18 -25.59 28.93 -20.93
CA LYS A 18 -24.54 28.85 -19.90
C LYS A 18 -23.76 27.55 -20.08
N GLY A 19 -22.55 27.64 -20.64
CA GLY A 19 -21.67 26.51 -20.77
C GLY A 19 -21.50 25.92 -19.38
N LYS A 20 -22.08 24.74 -19.15
CA LYS A 20 -21.73 23.98 -17.96
C LYS A 20 -20.31 23.51 -18.21
N SER A 21 -19.34 24.36 -17.86
CA SER A 21 -17.97 23.92 -17.66
C SER A 21 -18.05 22.83 -16.61
N ARG A 22 -18.01 21.58 -17.07
CA ARG A 22 -17.71 20.45 -16.20
C ARG A 22 -16.24 20.62 -15.91
N VAL A 23 -15.94 21.32 -14.81
CA VAL A 23 -14.66 21.11 -14.13
C VAL A 23 -14.70 19.64 -13.75
N VAL A 24 -14.13 18.79 -14.60
CA VAL A 24 -13.74 17.44 -14.20
C VAL A 24 -12.75 17.73 -13.09
N LYS A 25 -13.21 17.61 -11.84
CA LYS A 25 -12.35 17.70 -10.67
C LYS A 25 -11.25 16.70 -10.96
N THR A 26 -10.06 17.18 -11.33
CA THR A 26 -8.92 16.33 -11.60
C THR A 26 -8.86 15.38 -10.43
N PRO A 27 -8.95 14.05 -10.63
CA PRO A 27 -8.90 13.14 -9.50
C PRO A 27 -7.65 13.51 -8.71
N ALA A 28 -7.82 13.70 -7.40
CA ALA A 28 -6.71 14.00 -6.52
C ALA A 28 -5.76 12.80 -6.60
N PHE A 29 -4.79 12.89 -7.51
CA PHE A 29 -3.73 11.91 -7.61
C PHE A 29 -2.82 12.20 -6.43
N ASN A 30 -2.77 11.26 -5.49
CA ASN A 30 -1.72 11.28 -4.48
C ASN A 30 -0.39 11.14 -5.22
N MET A 31 0.36 12.22 -5.30
CA MET A 31 1.70 12.19 -5.87
C MET A 31 2.57 11.28 -4.99
N LYS A 32 3.15 10.23 -5.59
CA LYS A 32 4.04 9.31 -4.89
C LYS A 32 5.36 9.96 -4.50
N TYR A 33 5.76 10.98 -5.27
CA TYR A 33 7.00 11.72 -5.13
C TYR A 33 6.75 13.18 -5.48
N ALA A 34 7.25 14.08 -4.65
CA ALA A 34 7.32 15.50 -4.93
C ALA A 34 8.68 16.02 -4.41
N VAL A 35 9.06 17.21 -4.84
CA VAL A 35 10.24 17.88 -4.32
C VAL A 35 9.76 18.88 -3.27
N SER A 36 10.24 18.76 -2.03
CA SER A 36 9.94 19.74 -0.99
C SER A 36 10.52 21.11 -1.36
N SER A 37 10.04 22.17 -0.74
CA SER A 37 10.71 23.47 -0.81
C SER A 37 12.16 23.39 -0.31
N GLY A 38 12.98 24.37 -0.70
CA GLY A 38 14.37 24.48 -0.24
C GLY A 38 14.53 24.71 1.27
N ALA A 39 13.46 25.10 1.97
CA ALA A 39 13.39 25.10 3.42
C ALA A 39 12.70 23.80 3.89
N GLU A 40 13.40 23.00 4.69
CA GLU A 40 12.90 21.76 5.24
C GLU A 40 11.88 22.04 6.37
N PRO A 41 10.64 21.56 6.27
CA PRO A 41 9.66 21.72 7.33
C PRO A 41 9.92 20.73 8.48
N ALA A 42 9.44 21.03 9.68
CA ALA A 42 9.51 20.10 10.80
C ALA A 42 8.62 18.86 10.53
N TRP A 43 9.23 17.77 10.08
CA TRP A 43 8.49 16.57 9.68
C TRP A 43 7.72 15.96 10.86
N PRO A 44 6.41 15.71 10.71
CA PRO A 44 5.63 15.10 11.77
C PRO A 44 6.08 13.64 11.99
N THR A 45 6.22 13.25 13.26
CA THR A 45 6.60 11.89 13.66
C THR A 45 5.39 11.00 13.97
N THR A 46 4.20 11.57 14.07
CA THR A 46 2.95 10.84 14.31
C THR A 46 2.33 10.36 13.00
N VAL A 47 2.02 9.07 12.90
CA VAL A 47 1.37 8.48 11.72
C VAL A 47 0.06 9.20 11.41
N GLY A 48 -0.11 9.62 10.16
CA GLY A 48 -1.31 10.29 9.66
C GLY A 48 -1.29 11.81 9.81
N ALA A 49 -0.37 12.39 10.58
CA ALA A 49 -0.21 13.83 10.67
C ALA A 49 0.25 14.41 9.33
N THR A 50 -0.22 15.62 9.02
CA THR A 50 0.03 16.28 7.74
C THR A 50 0.79 17.58 7.93
N ILE A 51 1.66 17.91 6.98
CA ILE A 51 2.35 19.20 6.91
C ILE A 51 2.28 19.75 5.50
N THR A 52 1.95 21.03 5.35
CA THR A 52 1.96 21.70 4.05
C THR A 52 3.25 22.49 3.90
N ASP A 53 3.98 22.27 2.82
CA ASP A 53 5.21 23.00 2.52
C ASP A 53 4.94 24.39 1.92
N ALA A 54 6.00 25.17 1.73
CA ALA A 54 5.91 26.50 1.13
C ALA A 54 5.48 26.49 -0.35
N ASN A 55 5.55 25.32 -1.02
CA ASN A 55 5.10 25.12 -2.40
C ASN A 55 3.61 24.72 -2.47
N GLY A 56 2.91 24.64 -1.33
CA GLY A 56 1.51 24.25 -1.23
C GLY A 56 1.25 22.75 -1.31
N ILE A 57 2.28 21.91 -1.15
CA ILE A 57 2.17 20.44 -1.16
C ILE A 57 1.91 19.96 0.26
N THR A 58 0.83 19.19 0.44
CA THR A 58 0.53 18.54 1.72
C THR A 58 1.14 17.15 1.77
N TRP A 59 2.08 16.99 2.70
CA TRP A 59 2.75 15.73 3.03
C TRP A 59 2.01 15.05 4.18
N GLN A 60 1.95 13.72 4.17
CA GLN A 60 1.38 12.92 5.26
C GLN A 60 2.42 11.95 5.80
N ALA A 61 2.60 11.94 7.12
CA ALA A 61 3.46 10.97 7.79
C ALA A 61 2.86 9.55 7.66
N ILE A 62 3.69 8.63 7.16
CA ILE A 62 3.35 7.21 7.03
C ILE A 62 4.28 6.38 7.92
N ARG A 63 3.85 5.16 8.26
CA ARG A 63 4.68 4.20 8.99
C ARG A 63 5.94 3.88 8.20
N ALA A 64 7.09 3.85 8.88
CA ALA A 64 8.34 3.47 8.25
C ALA A 64 8.32 1.99 7.87
N ARG A 65 8.76 1.66 6.66
CA ARG A 65 8.90 0.26 6.21
C ARG A 65 10.16 -0.42 6.76
N ARG A 66 11.09 0.36 7.27
CA ARG A 66 12.34 -0.09 7.88
C ARG A 66 12.54 0.74 9.12
N ILE A 67 12.80 0.08 10.24
CA ILE A 67 13.00 0.74 11.53
C ILE A 67 14.13 0.07 12.27
N LYS A 68 14.94 0.89 12.95
CA LYS A 68 15.91 0.43 13.92
C LYS A 68 15.29 0.53 15.31
N SER A 69 15.44 -0.51 16.10
CA SER A 69 14.94 -0.56 17.47
C SER A 69 15.90 -1.32 18.39
N THR A 70 15.66 -1.18 19.68
CA THR A 70 16.43 -1.78 20.76
C THR A 70 15.57 -2.80 21.49
N VAL A 71 16.16 -3.95 21.80
CA VAL A 71 15.51 -5.02 22.58
C VAL A 71 15.28 -4.56 24.01
N THR A 72 14.06 -4.73 24.52
CA THR A 72 13.66 -4.37 25.89
C THR A 72 13.26 -5.55 26.76
N GLY A 73 13.07 -6.72 26.16
CA GLY A 73 12.71 -7.93 26.88
C GLY A 73 13.01 -9.15 26.04
N VAL A 74 13.54 -10.19 26.66
CA VAL A 74 13.95 -11.42 25.97
C VAL A 74 13.20 -12.60 26.57
N PHE A 75 12.50 -13.34 25.72
CA PHE A 75 11.73 -14.53 26.09
C PHE A 75 12.35 -15.81 25.51
N GLY A 76 13.45 -15.68 24.78
CA GLY A 76 14.24 -16.76 24.20
C GLY A 76 15.08 -16.27 23.01
N ARG A 77 15.79 -17.19 22.35
CA ARG A 77 16.62 -16.89 21.16
C ARG A 77 15.83 -16.59 19.89
N ALA A 78 14.51 -16.74 19.93
CA ALA A 78 13.59 -16.49 18.82
C ALA A 78 12.45 -15.53 19.19
N ASN A 79 12.34 -15.10 20.46
CA ASN A 79 11.21 -14.31 20.96
C ASN A 79 11.71 -13.17 21.84
N PHE A 80 11.40 -11.93 21.44
CA PHE A 80 11.83 -10.74 22.15
C PHE A 80 10.89 -9.55 21.90
N SER A 81 10.85 -8.63 22.85
CA SER A 81 10.16 -7.34 22.73
C SER A 81 11.14 -6.20 22.46
N ALA A 82 10.65 -5.11 21.88
CA ALA A 82 11.49 -3.97 21.51
C ALA A 82 10.75 -2.63 21.62
N GLU A 83 11.54 -1.56 21.69
CA GLU A 83 11.06 -0.18 21.73
C GLU A 83 10.40 0.28 20.42
N SER A 84 9.58 1.32 20.49
CA SER A 84 9.04 2.02 19.30
C SER A 84 8.24 1.17 18.31
N LEU A 85 7.82 -0.05 18.68
CA LEU A 85 7.03 -0.94 17.81
C LEU A 85 5.51 -0.84 18.03
N SER A 86 5.05 -0.15 19.09
CA SER A 86 3.62 -0.04 19.44
C SER A 86 2.77 0.71 18.38
N VAL A 87 3.40 1.43 17.46
CA VAL A 87 2.73 2.16 16.37
C VAL A 87 2.33 1.27 15.18
N TYR A 88 2.85 0.05 15.12
CA TYR A 88 2.58 -0.91 14.04
C TYR A 88 1.43 -1.86 14.42
N PRO A 89 0.54 -2.21 13.47
CA PRO A 89 -0.48 -3.23 13.71
C PRO A 89 0.12 -4.63 13.78
N ASP A 90 -0.66 -5.60 14.25
CA ASP A 90 -0.28 -7.02 14.21
C ASP A 90 0.11 -7.45 12.78
N ASP A 91 1.05 -8.38 12.69
CA ASP A 91 1.58 -8.95 11.45
C ASP A 91 2.23 -7.95 10.48
N TYR A 92 2.44 -6.69 10.86
CA TYR A 92 3.09 -5.69 9.99
C TYR A 92 4.50 -6.12 9.56
N PHE A 93 5.23 -6.80 10.44
CA PHE A 93 6.57 -7.30 10.19
C PHE A 93 6.60 -8.81 9.86
N GLN A 94 5.46 -9.46 9.72
CA GLN A 94 5.41 -10.88 9.36
C GLN A 94 6.00 -11.11 7.95
N TYR A 95 6.90 -12.09 7.82
CA TYR A 95 7.75 -12.33 6.64
C TYR A 95 8.75 -11.19 6.35
N GLY A 96 9.03 -10.38 7.36
CA GLY A 96 10.05 -9.33 7.35
C GLY A 96 11.43 -9.88 7.69
N ILE A 97 12.47 -9.09 7.49
CA ILE A 97 13.84 -9.48 7.85
C ILE A 97 14.27 -8.65 9.05
N VAL A 98 14.73 -9.34 10.09
CA VAL A 98 15.43 -8.77 11.24
C VAL A 98 16.93 -8.90 10.97
N THR A 99 17.64 -7.78 11.00
CA THR A 99 19.10 -7.69 10.89
C THR A 99 19.66 -7.15 12.18
N TRP A 100 20.49 -7.93 12.87
CA TRP A 100 21.13 -7.50 14.10
C TRP A 100 22.28 -6.54 13.82
N LEU A 101 22.31 -5.42 14.54
CA LEU A 101 23.31 -4.37 14.37
C LEU A 101 24.39 -4.41 15.45
N THR A 102 24.04 -4.88 16.65
CA THR A 102 24.95 -5.02 17.81
C THR A 102 24.74 -6.36 18.51
N GLY A 103 25.52 -6.61 19.55
CA GLY A 103 25.49 -7.84 20.34
C GLY A 103 26.26 -8.98 19.69
N GLU A 104 26.21 -10.16 20.31
CA GLU A 104 26.87 -11.39 19.81
C GLU A 104 26.30 -11.85 18.46
N ASN A 105 25.10 -11.40 18.11
CA ASN A 105 24.43 -11.71 16.85
C ASN A 105 24.69 -10.67 15.75
N ALA A 106 25.57 -9.67 15.96
CA ALA A 106 25.79 -8.58 15.01
C ALA A 106 26.09 -9.06 13.58
N GLY A 107 25.38 -8.50 12.61
CA GLY A 107 25.50 -8.85 11.18
C GLY A 107 24.64 -10.04 10.74
N LEU A 108 24.09 -10.82 11.67
CA LEU A 108 23.21 -11.93 11.35
C LEU A 108 21.79 -11.46 11.01
N LYS A 109 21.09 -12.28 10.21
CA LYS A 109 19.76 -11.98 9.71
C LYS A 109 18.86 -13.19 9.82
N VAL A 110 17.64 -12.96 10.29
CA VAL A 110 16.59 -13.99 10.36
C VAL A 110 15.24 -13.38 9.99
N GLU A 111 14.37 -14.20 9.41
CA GLU A 111 13.01 -13.80 9.05
C GLU A 111 12.10 -13.74 10.29
N ALA A 112 11.24 -12.72 10.36
CA ALA A 112 10.22 -12.59 11.39
C ALA A 112 8.99 -13.45 11.03
N HIS A 113 8.68 -14.43 11.87
CA HIS A 113 7.52 -15.30 11.76
C HIS A 113 6.22 -14.58 12.11
N ALA A 114 6.23 -13.82 13.20
CA ALA A 114 5.07 -13.10 13.66
C ALA A 114 5.46 -11.81 14.37
N PHE A 115 4.55 -10.83 14.30
CA PHE A 115 4.59 -9.64 15.13
C PHE A 115 3.24 -9.48 15.82
N ARG A 116 3.26 -9.33 17.14
CA ARG A 116 2.08 -9.12 17.98
C ARG A 116 2.28 -7.82 18.75
N LYS A 117 1.32 -6.91 18.67
CA LYS A 117 1.37 -5.61 19.35
C LYS A 117 0.98 -5.71 20.83
N LEU A 118 0.04 -6.59 21.16
CA LEU A 118 -0.50 -6.75 22.51
C LEU A 118 -0.21 -8.15 23.06
N PRO A 119 -0.02 -8.29 24.40
CA PRO A 119 -0.06 -7.24 25.43
C PRO A 119 1.15 -6.30 25.43
N SER A 120 2.27 -6.72 24.84
CA SER A 120 3.45 -5.91 24.55
C SER A 120 3.94 -6.23 23.12
N PRO A 121 4.63 -5.29 22.43
CA PRO A 121 5.17 -5.54 21.10
C PRO A 121 6.21 -6.67 21.14
N ASN A 122 5.85 -7.84 20.63
CA ASN A 122 6.69 -9.03 20.57
C ASN A 122 6.96 -9.44 19.12
N ILE A 123 8.22 -9.77 18.83
CA ILE A 123 8.67 -10.35 17.57
C ILE A 123 9.01 -11.82 17.82
N GLU A 124 8.47 -12.68 16.97
CA GLU A 124 8.84 -14.09 16.88
C GLU A 124 9.62 -14.31 15.59
N LEU A 125 10.77 -14.98 15.67
CA LEU A 125 11.63 -15.34 14.55
C LEU A 125 11.31 -16.75 14.05
N PHE A 126 11.50 -17.00 12.76
CA PHE A 126 11.38 -18.35 12.19
C PHE A 126 12.42 -19.33 12.72
N GLU A 127 13.66 -18.87 12.88
CA GLU A 127 14.77 -19.65 13.42
C GLU A 127 15.33 -18.95 14.66
N ALA A 128 15.76 -19.75 15.64
CA ALA A 128 16.45 -19.21 16.79
C ALA A 128 17.82 -18.69 16.39
N MET A 129 18.15 -17.45 16.81
CA MET A 129 19.48 -16.86 16.62
C MET A 129 20.57 -17.76 17.21
N PRO A 130 21.76 -17.92 16.60
CA PRO A 130 22.80 -18.82 17.12
C PRO A 130 23.29 -18.42 18.52
N PHE A 131 23.41 -17.12 18.82
CA PHE A 131 23.79 -16.62 20.13
C PHE A 131 22.59 -16.07 20.91
N VAL A 132 22.74 -15.95 22.22
CA VAL A 132 21.70 -15.40 23.10
C VAL A 132 21.44 -13.93 22.74
N ILE A 133 20.16 -13.56 22.71
CA ILE A 133 19.72 -12.17 22.53
C ILE A 133 19.77 -11.49 23.90
N THR A 134 20.29 -10.27 23.99
CA THR A 134 20.37 -9.52 25.24
C THR A 134 19.55 -8.23 25.16
N GLU A 135 18.99 -7.79 26.29
CA GLU A 135 18.37 -6.46 26.39
C GLU A 135 19.40 -5.38 26.08
N GLY A 136 19.01 -4.36 25.32
CA GLY A 136 19.93 -3.34 24.81
C GLY A 136 20.54 -3.65 23.43
N ASP A 137 20.41 -4.88 22.92
CA ASP A 137 20.83 -5.19 21.55
C ASP A 137 19.98 -4.41 20.54
N THR A 138 20.62 -3.90 19.49
CA THR A 138 19.96 -3.13 18.44
C THR A 138 19.83 -3.97 17.18
N PHE A 139 18.70 -3.78 16.50
CA PHE A 139 18.38 -4.46 15.27
C PHE A 139 17.63 -3.52 14.31
N GLU A 140 17.69 -3.85 13.03
CA GLU A 140 16.86 -3.27 11.99
C GLU A 140 15.82 -4.30 11.54
N ILE A 141 14.55 -3.91 11.50
CA ILE A 141 13.47 -4.76 10.97
C ILE A 141 12.80 -4.08 9.78
N VAL A 142 12.49 -4.87 8.76
CA VAL A 142 11.83 -4.44 7.53
C VAL A 142 10.42 -5.01 7.47
N GLN A 143 9.45 -4.22 6.98
CA GLN A 143 8.09 -4.65 6.70
C GLN A 143 8.11 -5.90 5.83
N GLY A 144 7.38 -6.93 6.27
CA GLY A 144 7.34 -8.18 5.53
C GLY A 144 6.36 -8.15 4.36
N CYS A 145 6.63 -8.99 3.37
CA CYS A 145 5.80 -9.14 2.18
C CYS A 145 5.22 -10.54 2.16
N PRO A 146 3.89 -10.72 2.29
CA PRO A 146 3.26 -12.04 2.27
C PRO A 146 3.21 -12.67 0.87
N LYS A 147 3.86 -12.05 -0.13
CA LYS A 147 3.98 -12.52 -1.52
C LYS A 147 2.63 -12.79 -2.22
N THR A 148 1.56 -12.12 -1.79
CA THR A 148 0.24 -12.19 -2.43
C THR A 148 0.00 -11.00 -3.37
N ARG A 149 -0.78 -11.22 -4.44
CA ARG A 149 -1.22 -10.14 -5.36
C ARG A 149 -1.91 -9.00 -4.60
N THR A 150 -2.77 -9.34 -3.64
CA THR A 150 -3.52 -8.36 -2.84
C THR A 150 -2.57 -7.44 -2.08
N ALA A 151 -1.61 -7.99 -1.33
CA ALA A 151 -0.64 -7.19 -0.58
C ALA A 151 0.27 -6.37 -1.52
N CYS A 152 0.67 -6.95 -2.65
CA CYS A 152 1.47 -6.25 -3.66
C CYS A 152 0.74 -5.00 -4.19
N ARG A 153 -0.59 -5.08 -4.37
CA ARG A 153 -1.43 -3.95 -4.80
C ARG A 153 -1.73 -2.96 -3.68
N SER A 154 -2.23 -3.42 -2.53
CA SER A 154 -2.73 -2.53 -1.48
C SER A 154 -1.62 -1.95 -0.61
N THR A 155 -0.66 -2.78 -0.18
CA THR A 155 0.39 -2.40 0.78
C THR A 155 1.58 -1.76 0.09
N PHE A 156 2.02 -2.35 -1.02
CA PHE A 156 3.24 -1.91 -1.72
C PHE A 156 2.97 -1.05 -2.96
N ASN A 157 1.72 -1.07 -3.47
CA ASN A 157 1.33 -0.38 -4.70
C ASN A 157 2.29 -0.68 -5.88
N ASN A 158 2.69 -1.95 -5.98
CA ASN A 158 3.67 -2.47 -6.94
C ASN A 158 3.13 -3.67 -7.73
N ASN A 159 1.82 -3.70 -7.99
CA ASN A 159 1.17 -4.81 -8.69
C ASN A 159 1.73 -5.06 -10.10
N HIS A 160 2.25 -4.03 -10.78
CA HIS A 160 2.82 -4.18 -12.12
C HIS A 160 4.07 -5.06 -12.14
N ASN A 161 4.88 -5.00 -11.08
CA ASN A 161 6.08 -5.84 -10.93
C ASN A 161 5.79 -7.11 -10.12
N HIS A 162 4.51 -7.51 -10.00
CA HIS A 162 4.14 -8.77 -9.37
C HIS A 162 4.47 -9.94 -10.31
N ARG A 163 5.57 -10.64 -10.03
CA ARG A 163 6.12 -11.72 -10.88
C ARG A 163 5.54 -13.11 -10.57
N GLY A 164 4.29 -13.18 -10.12
CA GLY A 164 3.57 -14.44 -9.87
C GLY A 164 2.52 -14.74 -10.94
N PHE A 165 1.89 -15.91 -10.85
CA PHE A 165 0.83 -16.37 -11.77
C PHE A 165 -0.50 -16.65 -11.05
N PRO A 166 -1.21 -15.63 -10.52
CA PRO A 166 -2.39 -15.86 -9.67
C PRO A 166 -3.62 -16.34 -10.43
N ASP A 167 -3.66 -16.19 -11.75
CA ASP A 167 -4.78 -16.62 -12.59
C ASP A 167 -4.46 -17.93 -13.33
N MET A 168 -3.39 -18.63 -12.94
CA MET A 168 -3.04 -19.91 -13.53
C MET A 168 -4.19 -20.90 -13.27
N PRO A 169 -4.82 -21.46 -14.32
CA PRO A 169 -5.91 -22.40 -14.15
C PRO A 169 -5.40 -23.70 -13.50
N THR A 170 -6.24 -24.29 -12.66
CA THR A 170 -6.01 -25.64 -12.12
C THR A 170 -6.26 -26.69 -13.20
N GLU A 171 -5.83 -27.92 -12.95
CA GLU A 171 -6.02 -29.06 -13.86
C GLU A 171 -7.50 -29.29 -14.22
N ASP A 172 -8.41 -29.12 -13.26
CA ASP A 172 -9.85 -29.23 -13.51
C ASP A 172 -10.36 -28.24 -14.55
N LYS A 173 -9.85 -27.00 -14.52
CA LYS A 173 -10.18 -26.00 -15.54
C LYS A 173 -9.51 -26.27 -16.88
N ALA A 174 -8.35 -26.93 -16.88
CA ALA A 174 -7.66 -27.31 -18.10
C ALA A 174 -8.36 -28.49 -18.82
N LEU A 175 -8.95 -29.41 -18.07
CA LEU A 175 -9.67 -30.58 -18.58
C LEU A 175 -11.17 -30.33 -18.81
N ALA A 176 -11.69 -29.17 -18.37
CA ALA A 176 -13.10 -28.82 -18.53
C ALA A 176 -13.48 -28.68 -20.01
N THR A 177 -14.50 -29.43 -20.43
CA THR A 177 -15.16 -29.22 -21.72
C THR A 177 -16.17 -28.07 -21.63
N PRO A 178 -16.36 -27.26 -22.70
CA PRO A 178 -17.32 -26.17 -22.69
C PRO A 178 -18.74 -26.69 -22.42
N ASN A 179 -19.35 -26.22 -21.34
CA ASN A 179 -20.73 -26.55 -20.99
C ASN A 179 -21.67 -25.44 -21.46
N PHE A 180 -22.40 -25.69 -22.55
CA PHE A 180 -23.36 -24.73 -23.13
C PHE A 180 -24.66 -24.58 -22.32
N SER A 181 -24.91 -25.46 -21.34
CA SER A 181 -26.09 -25.35 -20.44
C SER A 181 -25.91 -24.33 -19.32
N GLN A 182 -24.67 -23.88 -19.08
CA GLN A 182 -24.34 -22.85 -18.11
C GLN A 182 -23.95 -21.59 -18.89
N GLN A 183 -24.92 -20.71 -19.18
CA GLN A 183 -24.61 -19.38 -19.72
C GLN A 183 -23.77 -18.62 -18.69
N GLY A 184 -22.46 -18.53 -18.93
CA GLY A 184 -21.58 -17.68 -18.13
C GLY A 184 -22.10 -16.24 -18.15
N THR A 185 -22.07 -15.58 -16.99
CA THR A 185 -22.44 -14.17 -16.88
C THR A 185 -21.63 -13.36 -17.89
N PRO A 186 -22.26 -12.49 -18.70
CA PRO A 186 -21.54 -11.69 -19.69
C PRO A 186 -20.41 -10.94 -19.01
N LYS A 187 -19.18 -11.11 -19.52
CA LYS A 187 -18.07 -10.24 -19.14
C LYS A 187 -18.52 -8.81 -19.42
N LYS A 188 -18.44 -7.93 -18.42
CA LYS A 188 -18.73 -6.50 -18.60
C LYS A 188 -17.96 -6.04 -19.84
N GLN A 189 -18.64 -5.40 -20.78
CA GLN A 189 -18.00 -4.80 -21.93
C GLN A 189 -17.17 -3.62 -21.41
N ASP A 190 -15.91 -3.89 -21.08
CA ASP A 190 -14.91 -2.84 -20.90
C ASP A 190 -14.63 -2.33 -22.31
N SER A 191 -15.32 -1.27 -22.70
CA SER A 191 -15.00 -0.49 -23.88
C SER A 191 -13.58 0.03 -23.72
N GLY A 192 -12.60 -0.69 -24.26
CA GLY A 192 -11.24 -0.20 -24.39
C GLY A 192 -11.22 1.12 -25.14
N GLY A 193 -10.34 2.03 -24.70
CA GLY A 193 -9.97 3.23 -25.44
C GLY A 193 -10.49 4.53 -24.84
N SER A 194 -9.75 5.06 -23.85
CA SER A 194 -9.21 6.44 -23.78
C SER A 194 -8.44 6.61 -22.46
#